data_AF-A0A925RW45-F1
#
_entry.id   AF-A0A925RW45-F1
#
_cell.length_a   1.000
_cell.length_b   1.000
_cell.length_c   1.000
_cell.angle_alpha   90.00
_cell.angle_beta   90.00
_cell.angle_gamma   90.00
#
_symmetry.space_group_name_H-M   'P 1'
#
loop_
_entity.id
_entity.type
_entity.pdbx_description
1 polymer ?
#
loop_
_entity_poly.entity_id
_entity_poly.type
_entity_poly.pdbx_seq_one_letter_code
_entity_poly.pdbx_strand_id
1 'polypeptide(L)'
;MDMLPIVPADRALGLGDLNARISGGKLELPRELASALAAQSIRTAPELLSYGASFPSAVAQILGWSPEQVAKAFGVLSEQLGTQMPTVSPGRFSFGARNPSQLDRLKR
;
A
#
# COMPACT_ATOMS: atom_id res chain seq x y z
N MET A 1 -18.13 2.43 -7.59
CA MET A 1 -16.85 1.73 -7.38
C MET A 1 -17.17 0.27 -7.24
N ASP A 2 -16.62 -0.56 -8.13
CA ASP A 2 -16.84 -2.00 -8.09
C ASP A 2 -16.11 -2.58 -6.88
N MET A 3 -16.85 -3.21 -5.95
CA MET A 3 -16.28 -3.83 -4.76
C MET A 3 -15.64 -5.16 -5.16
N LEU A 4 -14.38 -5.11 -5.57
CA LEU A 4 -13.59 -6.30 -5.89
C LEU A 4 -13.11 -6.96 -4.57
N PRO A 5 -13.67 -8.11 -4.16
CA PRO A 5 -13.21 -8.81 -2.97
C PRO A 5 -11.81 -9.38 -3.21
N ILE A 6 -11.00 -9.36 -2.16
CA ILE A 6 -9.68 -9.97 -2.13
C ILE A 6 -9.84 -11.46 -1.90
N VAL A 7 -9.21 -12.27 -2.75
CA VAL A 7 -9.21 -13.72 -2.65
C VAL A 7 -7.77 -14.20 -2.57
N PRO A 8 -7.41 -15.06 -1.61
CA PRO A 8 -6.10 -15.68 -1.56
C PRO A 8 -5.91 -16.60 -2.77
N ALA A 9 -4.81 -16.40 -3.49
CA ALA A 9 -4.35 -17.22 -4.58
C ALA A 9 -3.05 -17.93 -4.20
N ASP A 10 -2.88 -19.13 -4.74
CA ASP A 10 -1.69 -19.94 -4.56
C ASP A 10 -0.59 -19.43 -5.51
N ARG A 11 0.00 -18.29 -5.15
CA ARG A 11 1.12 -17.65 -5.88
C ARG A 11 2.18 -17.20 -4.88
N ALA A 12 3.42 -17.31 -5.31
CA ALA A 12 4.55 -16.80 -4.54
C ALA A 12 4.54 -15.27 -4.51
N LEU A 13 4.86 -14.71 -3.35
CA LEU A 13 5.09 -13.29 -3.19
C LEU A 13 6.40 -12.92 -3.93
N GLY A 14 6.31 -12.10 -4.97
CA GLY A 14 7.50 -11.60 -5.67
C GLY A 14 8.04 -10.36 -4.97
N LEU A 15 9.35 -10.25 -4.76
CA LEU A 15 9.95 -9.04 -4.19
C LEU A 15 9.59 -7.80 -5.03
N GLY A 16 8.82 -6.88 -4.45
CA GLY A 16 8.36 -5.66 -5.12
C GLY A 16 7.28 -5.86 -6.17
N ASP A 17 6.61 -7.01 -6.15
CA ASP A 17 5.46 -7.30 -6.99
C ASP A 17 4.38 -8.00 -6.16
N LEU A 18 3.21 -7.35 -6.03
CA LEU A 18 2.07 -7.89 -5.27
C LEU A 18 1.51 -9.17 -5.92
N ASN A 19 1.95 -9.54 -7.12
CA ASN A 19 1.44 -10.61 -7.97
C ASN A 19 -0.09 -10.62 -8.09
N ALA A 20 -0.65 -9.41 -7.99
CA ALA A 20 -2.06 -9.17 -7.96
C ALA A 20 -2.65 -9.36 -9.35
N ARG A 21 -3.78 -10.06 -9.42
CA ARG A 21 -4.50 -10.26 -10.67
C ARG A 21 -5.98 -10.08 -10.47
N ILE A 22 -6.59 -9.30 -11.34
CA ILE A 22 -8.04 -9.17 -11.38
C ILE A 22 -8.56 -10.28 -12.28
N SER A 23 -9.41 -11.15 -11.74
CA SER A 23 -10.01 -12.26 -12.49
C SER A 23 -11.46 -12.46 -12.05
N GLY A 24 -12.39 -12.46 -13.01
CA GLY A 24 -13.81 -12.73 -12.75
C GLY A 24 -14.47 -11.84 -11.69
N GLY A 25 -14.08 -10.56 -11.62
CA GLY A 25 -14.63 -9.62 -10.63
C GLY A 25 -14.07 -9.82 -9.21
N LYS A 26 -12.87 -10.37 -9.07
CA LYS A 26 -12.18 -10.55 -7.78
C LYS A 26 -10.71 -10.17 -7.92
N LEU A 27 -10.10 -9.72 -6.82
CA LEU A 27 -8.67 -9.46 -6.76
C LEU A 27 -7.95 -10.66 -6.13
N GLU A 28 -7.23 -11.40 -6.95
CA GLU A 28 -6.38 -12.50 -6.52
C GLU A 28 -5.05 -11.96 -5.99
N LEU A 29 -4.75 -12.24 -4.72
CA LEU A 29 -3.48 -11.88 -4.08
C LEU A 29 -2.80 -13.13 -3.50
N PRO A 30 -1.46 -13.16 -3.43
CA PRO A 30 -0.73 -14.23 -2.74
C PRO A 30 -1.31 -14.50 -1.35
N ARG A 31 -1.44 -15.78 -0.99
CA ARG A 31 -2.09 -16.22 0.26
C ARG A 31 -1.52 -15.52 1.50
N GLU A 32 -0.19 -15.42 1.59
CA GLU A 32 0.52 -14.73 2.67
C GLU A 32 0.04 -13.28 2.84
N LEU A 33 -0.07 -12.56 1.72
CA LEU A 33 -0.49 -11.18 1.68
C LEU A 33 -1.98 -11.04 2.02
N ALA A 34 -2.83 -11.86 1.41
CA ALA A 34 -4.26 -11.89 1.69
C ALA A 34 -4.55 -12.18 3.16
N SER A 35 -3.80 -13.09 3.79
CA SER A 35 -3.89 -13.39 5.22
C SER A 35 -3.46 -12.21 6.09
N ALA A 36 -2.36 -11.54 5.76
CA ALA A 36 -1.89 -10.38 6.51
C ALA A 36 -2.84 -9.19 6.42
N LEU A 37 -3.46 -8.98 5.26
CA LEU A 37 -4.48 -7.94 5.04
C LEU A 37 -5.80 -8.28 5.76
N ALA A 38 -6.21 -9.55 5.74
CA ALA A 38 -7.37 -10.00 6.48
C ALA A 38 -7.22 -9.77 8.00
N ALA A 39 -6.00 -9.90 8.54
CA ALA A 39 -5.70 -9.55 9.93
C ALA A 39 -5.89 -8.06 10.23
N GLN A 40 -5.77 -7.19 9.22
CA GLN A 40 -6.02 -5.74 9.30
C GLN A 40 -7.47 -5.37 8.91
N SER A 41 -8.36 -6.36 8.80
CA SER A 41 -9.76 -6.19 8.31
C SER A 41 -9.90 -5.67 6.89
N ILE A 42 -8.86 -5.73 6.07
CA ILE A 42 -8.87 -5.30 4.67
C ILE A 42 -9.36 -6.46 3.81
N ARG A 43 -10.52 -6.31 3.16
CA ARG A 43 -11.15 -7.39 2.38
C ARG A 43 -11.41 -7.04 0.93
N THR A 44 -11.28 -5.78 0.55
CA THR A 44 -11.58 -5.30 -0.80
C THR A 44 -10.40 -4.55 -1.42
N ALA A 45 -10.30 -4.56 -2.75
CA ALA A 45 -9.29 -3.82 -3.50
C ALA A 45 -9.21 -2.31 -3.15
N PRO A 46 -10.33 -1.55 -3.05
CA PRO A 46 -10.26 -0.14 -2.68
C PRO A 46 -9.79 0.11 -1.24
N GLU A 47 -10.13 -0.77 -0.28
CA GLU A 47 -9.60 -0.68 1.09
C GLU A 47 -8.10 -0.92 1.10
N LEU A 48 -7.63 -1.89 0.32
CA LEU A 48 -6.21 -2.16 0.17
C LEU A 48 -5.48 -0.95 -0.40
N LEU A 49 -5.96 -0.37 -1.51
CA LEU A 49 -5.37 0.84 -2.08
C LEU A 49 -5.33 1.99 -1.07
N SER A 50 -6.42 2.20 -0.33
CA SER A 50 -6.51 3.27 0.69
C SER A 50 -5.55 3.04 1.85
N TYR A 51 -5.42 1.80 2.31
CA TYR A 51 -4.51 1.42 3.38
C TYR A 51 -3.04 1.55 2.94
N GLY A 52 -2.69 1.05 1.75
CA GLY A 52 -1.34 1.18 1.20
C GLY A 52 -0.93 2.63 0.93
N ALA A 53 -1.88 3.47 0.49
CA ALA A 53 -1.64 4.91 0.33
C ALA A 53 -1.45 5.64 1.67
N SER A 54 -2.20 5.23 2.70
CA SER A 54 -2.18 5.89 4.01
C SER A 54 -1.03 5.40 4.90
N PHE A 55 -0.65 4.12 4.79
CA PHE A 55 0.34 3.46 5.67
C PHE A 55 1.34 2.58 4.90
N PRO A 56 2.09 3.12 3.92
CA PRO A 56 3.05 2.35 3.13
C PRO A 56 4.14 1.69 3.99
N SER A 57 4.55 2.33 5.08
CA SER A 57 5.56 1.81 6.02
C SER A 57 5.08 0.57 6.79
N ALA A 58 3.79 0.51 7.14
CA ALA A 58 3.23 -0.64 7.85
C ALA A 58 3.16 -1.85 6.91
N VAL A 59 2.73 -1.62 5.66
CA VAL A 59 2.73 -2.66 4.62
C VAL A 59 4.15 -3.14 4.33
N ALA A 60 5.11 -2.22 4.23
CA ALA A 60 6.52 -2.55 4.06
C ALA A 60 7.05 -3.48 5.17
N GLN A 61 6.72 -3.20 6.44
CA GLN A 61 7.12 -4.06 7.56
C GLN A 61 6.46 -5.45 7.52
N ILE A 62 5.17 -5.52 7.19
CA ILE A 62 4.43 -6.78 7.09
C ILE A 62 5.02 -7.68 6.00
N LEU A 63 5.45 -7.09 4.89
CA LEU A 63 5.97 -7.81 3.72
C LEU A 63 7.49 -7.99 3.74
N GLY A 64 8.19 -7.35 4.68
CA GLY A 64 9.65 -7.27 4.67
C GLY A 64 10.19 -6.53 3.45
N TRP A 65 9.41 -5.61 2.86
CA TRP A 65 9.75 -4.87 1.65
C TRP A 65 10.24 -3.46 1.99
N SER A 66 10.91 -2.82 1.05
CA SER A 66 11.19 -1.39 1.12
C SER A 66 9.92 -0.58 0.77
N PRO A 67 9.74 0.63 1.34
CA PRO A 67 8.58 1.48 1.03
C PRO A 67 8.48 1.83 -0.46
N GLU A 68 9.60 1.91 -1.17
CA GLU A 68 9.65 2.12 -2.63
C GLU A 68 9.08 0.91 -3.40
N GLN A 69 9.36 -0.31 -2.94
CA GLN A 69 8.82 -1.54 -3.51
C GLN A 69 7.31 -1.64 -3.30
N VAL A 70 6.82 -1.23 -2.12
CA VAL A 70 5.40 -1.11 -1.84
C VAL A 70 4.76 -0.09 -2.79
N ALA A 71 5.30 1.12 -2.87
CA ALA A 71 4.77 2.16 -3.76
C ALA A 71 4.71 1.71 -5.22
N LYS A 72 5.75 1.03 -5.71
CA LYS A 72 5.79 0.47 -7.07
C LYS A 72 4.70 -0.58 -7.28
N ALA A 73 4.56 -1.53 -6.36
CA ALA A 73 3.60 -2.61 -6.50
C ALA A 73 2.14 -2.11 -6.41
N PHE A 74 1.87 -1.15 -5.54
CA PHE A 74 0.58 -0.46 -5.46
C PHE A 74 0.29 0.39 -6.71
N GLY A 75 1.33 1.00 -7.30
CA GLY A 75 1.23 1.68 -8.60
C GLY A 75 0.73 0.74 -9.70
N VAL A 76 1.36 -0.42 -9.87
CA VAL A 76 0.94 -1.44 -10.84
C VAL A 76 -0.48 -1.91 -10.58
N LEU A 77 -0.84 -2.15 -9.32
CA LEU A 77 -2.20 -2.53 -8.93
C LEU A 77 -3.23 -1.44 -9.30
N SER A 78 -2.90 -0.17 -9.06
CA SER A 78 -3.77 0.96 -9.37
C SER A 78 -4.03 1.10 -10.87
N GLU A 79 -2.99 0.88 -11.70
CA GLU A 79 -3.11 0.83 -13.16
C GLU A 79 -4.00 -0.32 -13.62
N GLN A 80 -3.86 -1.50 -13.02
CA GLN A 80 -4.72 -2.66 -13.33
C GLN A 80 -6.19 -2.43 -12.94
N LEU A 81 -6.44 -1.73 -11.83
CA LEU A 81 -7.78 -1.37 -11.37
C LEU A 81 -8.38 -0.20 -12.17
N GLY A 82 -7.63 0.42 -13.08
CA GLY A 82 -8.04 1.64 -13.77
C GLY A 82 -8.32 2.82 -12.81
N THR A 83 -7.84 2.72 -11.58
CA THR A 83 -8.04 3.71 -10.52
C THR A 83 -6.75 4.49 -10.39
N GLN A 84 -6.76 5.77 -10.74
CA GLN A 84 -5.61 6.64 -10.46
C GLN A 84 -5.44 6.73 -8.95
N MET A 85 -4.40 6.07 -8.43
CA MET A 85 -3.92 6.41 -7.10
C MET A 85 -3.50 7.89 -7.09
N PRO A 86 -3.73 8.63 -6.00
CA PRO A 86 -3.09 9.93 -5.85
C PRO A 86 -1.59 9.71 -5.97
N THR A 87 -0.97 10.35 -6.96
CA THR A 87 0.45 10.16 -7.26
C THR A 87 1.24 10.42 -5.99
N VAL A 88 1.83 9.37 -5.41
CA VAL A 88 2.72 9.52 -4.27
C VAL A 88 4.03 9.99 -4.88
N SER A 89 4.17 11.30 -5.07
CA SER A 89 5.40 11.88 -5.60
C SER A 89 6.58 11.36 -4.77
N PRO A 90 7.55 10.64 -5.36
CA PRO A 90 8.69 10.06 -4.63
C PRO A 90 9.67 11.11 -4.05
N GLY A 91 9.27 12.38 -3.97
CA GLY A 91 10.13 13.52 -3.65
C GLY A 91 9.98 14.11 -2.25
N ARG A 92 9.19 13.55 -1.33
CA ARG A 92 9.05 14.17 0.02
C ARG A 92 8.59 13.22 1.13
N PHE A 93 9.34 12.14 1.37
CA PHE A 93 9.38 11.57 2.72
C PHE A 93 10.21 12.50 3.61
N SER A 94 9.61 13.61 4.04
CA SER A 94 10.14 14.35 5.19
C SER A 94 9.88 13.49 6.42
N PHE A 95 10.82 12.62 6.79
CA PHE A 95 10.99 12.19 8.18
C PHE A 95 11.51 13.39 9.00
N GLY A 96 10.76 14.49 8.96
CA GLY A 96 10.93 15.62 9.83
C GLY A 96 10.12 15.34 11.08
N ALA A 97 10.68 14.54 11.98
CA ALA A 97 10.41 14.68 13.39
C ALA A 97 10.32 16.19 13.69
N ARG A 98 9.19 16.64 14.24
CA ARG A 98 9.10 17.97 14.84
C ARG A 98 10.27 18.09 15.81
N ASN A 99 11.32 18.79 15.43
CA ASN A 99 12.32 19.30 16.36
C ASN A 99 11.60 20.35 17.22
N PRO A 100 11.36 20.13 18.52
CA PRO A 100 10.71 21.11 19.38
C PRO A 100 11.57 22.36 19.64
N SER A 101 12.82 22.38 19.17
CA SER A 101 13.80 23.45 19.36
C SER A 101 13.64 24.67 18.44
N GLN A 102 12.64 24.72 17.55
CA GLN A 102 12.38 25.89 16.69
C GLN A 102 11.28 26.84 17.19
N LEU A 103 10.65 26.59 18.35
CA LEU A 103 9.54 27.40 18.85
C LEU A 103 9.94 28.62 19.71
N ASP A 104 11.23 28.89 19.95
CA ASP A 104 11.66 29.94 20.89
C ASP A 104 12.44 31.11 20.26
N ARG A 105 12.09 31.55 19.04
CA ARG A 105 12.74 32.74 18.45
C ARG A 105 11.83 33.68 17.68
N LEU A 106 10.57 33.78 18.09
CA LEU A 106 9.68 34.86 17.65
C LEU A 106 9.15 35.70 18.82
N LYS A 107 10.06 36.12 19.70
CA LYS A 107 9.86 37.30 20.56
C LYS A 107 11.19 38.06 20.68
N ARG A 108 11.38 39.04 19.80
CA ARG A 108 12.02 40.33 20.12
C ARG A 108 11.75 41.32 19.00
#